data_AF-B0VJ58-F1
#
_entry.id   AF-B0VJ58-F1
#
_cell.length_a   1.000
_cell.length_b   1.000
_cell.length_c   1.000
_cell.angle_alpha   90.00
_cell.angle_beta   90.00
_cell.angle_gamma   90.00
#
_symmetry.space_group_name_H-M   'P 1'
#
loop_
_entity.id
_entity.type
_entity.pdbx_description
1 polymer ?
#
loop_
_entity_poly.entity_id
_entity_poly.type
_entity_poly.pdbx_seq_one_letter_code
_entity_poly.pdbx_strand_id
1 'polypeptide(L)'
;MLFLCIAVAQPRWGIKTRDLSNKGVDIVMAIDISGSMLAMDFAPKNRLSAAVSVAKDFVKRRPNDRFGLVAFSEYALTQVPLTFDHLAMLNSLDKLKVNEEASATAIGMGLAKAVARLKNSTAKSKVIILITDGVSNTGEIDPLTAAGMAKELGIKVYPIGVGSKGLVPFPYSDPIFGTRYINTYIDLDMETLNKIAETTGTGKAALATDAKGLADIMNEIDRLEKTLFTTQFRYNYSEQFMPFLWLAFAFLVLELLLKIFILPVLPEQL
;
A
#
# COMPACT_ATOMS: atom_id res chain seq x y z
N MET A 1 -23.57 24.54 -45.29
CA MET A 1 -22.47 25.41 -44.81
C MET A 1 -22.29 25.36 -43.29
N LEU A 2 -23.31 25.64 -42.46
CA LEU A 2 -23.20 25.64 -40.98
C LEU A 2 -22.55 24.36 -40.37
N PHE A 3 -22.97 23.17 -40.81
CA PHE A 3 -22.42 21.90 -40.31
C PHE A 3 -20.96 21.66 -40.71
N LEU A 4 -20.52 22.23 -41.83
CA LEU A 4 -19.12 22.16 -42.26
C LEU A 4 -18.24 23.00 -41.32
N CYS A 5 -18.72 24.19 -40.92
CA CYS A 5 -18.03 25.04 -39.94
C CYS A 5 -17.89 24.33 -38.58
N ILE A 6 -18.94 23.63 -38.12
CA ILE A 6 -18.92 22.87 -36.87
C ILE A 6 -17.98 21.66 -36.96
N ALA A 7 -17.91 20.99 -38.11
CA ALA A 7 -16.97 19.88 -38.31
C ALA A 7 -15.50 20.35 -38.28
N VAL A 8 -15.19 21.48 -38.91
CA VAL A 8 -13.84 22.09 -38.90
C VAL A 8 -13.45 22.60 -37.52
N ALA A 9 -14.42 23.06 -36.72
CA ALA A 9 -14.18 23.47 -35.34
C ALA A 9 -13.76 22.31 -34.41
N GLN A 10 -13.83 21.05 -34.88
CA GLN A 10 -13.44 19.84 -34.16
C GLN A 10 -13.90 19.85 -32.69
N PRO A 11 -15.22 19.82 -32.42
CA PRO A 11 -15.71 19.81 -31.05
C PRO A 11 -15.14 18.61 -30.30
N ARG A 12 -14.40 18.91 -29.23
CA ARG A 12 -13.80 17.92 -28.34
C ARG A 12 -14.60 17.87 -27.05
N TRP A 13 -15.13 16.70 -26.72
CA TRP A 13 -15.61 16.38 -25.38
C TRP A 13 -14.65 15.40 -24.74
N GLY A 14 -14.27 15.67 -23.48
CA GLY A 14 -13.39 14.80 -22.71
C GLY A 14 -14.20 13.92 -21.77
N ILE A 15 -13.98 12.61 -21.80
CA ILE A 15 -14.44 11.70 -20.75
C ILE A 15 -13.28 11.57 -19.76
N LYS A 16 -13.54 11.83 -18.47
CA LYS A 16 -12.59 11.49 -17.40
C LYS A 16 -12.55 9.97 -17.26
N THR A 17 -11.73 9.27 -18.02
CA THR A 17 -11.44 7.87 -17.73
C THR A 17 -10.44 7.81 -16.58
N ARG A 18 -10.93 7.41 -15.39
CA ARG A 18 -10.04 7.02 -14.29
C ARG A 18 -9.41 5.69 -14.66
N ASP A 19 -8.16 5.72 -15.12
CA ASP A 19 -7.36 4.50 -15.21
C ASP A 19 -7.02 4.04 -13.79
N LEU A 20 -7.93 3.24 -13.21
CA LEU A 20 -7.81 2.63 -11.87
C LEU A 20 -6.83 1.45 -11.87
N SER A 21 -6.35 1.01 -13.03
CA SER A 21 -5.66 -0.27 -13.19
C SER A 21 -4.22 -0.31 -12.65
N ASN A 22 -3.62 0.84 -12.29
CA ASN A 22 -2.16 0.91 -12.07
C ASN A 22 -1.68 1.88 -10.99
N LYS A 23 -2.56 2.27 -10.04
CA LYS A 23 -2.29 3.35 -9.07
C LYS A 23 -2.22 2.90 -7.59
N GLY A 24 -2.31 1.61 -7.32
CA GLY A 24 -2.19 1.07 -5.97
C GLY A 24 -0.76 0.63 -5.64
N VAL A 25 -0.36 0.84 -4.39
CA VAL A 25 0.83 0.21 -3.80
C VAL A 25 0.41 -1.14 -3.24
N ASP A 26 1.24 -2.16 -3.43
CA ASP A 26 1.07 -3.42 -2.74
C ASP A 26 1.89 -3.42 -1.46
N ILE A 27 1.21 -3.49 -0.33
CA ILE A 27 1.81 -3.32 0.99
C ILE A 27 1.63 -4.61 1.79
N VAL A 28 2.72 -5.20 2.28
CA VAL A 28 2.65 -6.28 3.27
C VAL A 28 3.12 -5.76 4.62
N MET A 29 2.27 -5.86 5.62
CA MET A 29 2.63 -5.60 7.01
C MET A 29 3.17 -6.89 7.62
N ALA A 30 4.44 -6.90 8.00
CA ALA A 30 5.05 -7.97 8.77
C ALA A 30 5.13 -7.50 10.22
N ILE A 31 4.30 -8.07 11.10
CA ILE A 31 4.17 -7.64 12.50
C ILE A 31 4.68 -8.76 13.41
N ASP A 32 5.61 -8.39 14.29
CA ASP A 32 6.09 -9.23 15.37
C ASP A 32 4.98 -9.48 16.40
N ILE A 33 4.79 -10.73 16.77
CA ILE A 33 3.84 -11.19 17.78
C ILE A 33 4.54 -12.02 18.87
N SER A 34 5.85 -11.90 19.01
CA SER A 34 6.63 -12.53 20.09
C SER A 34 6.29 -11.94 21.47
N GLY A 35 6.64 -12.67 22.53
CA GLY A 35 6.33 -12.29 23.91
C GLY A 35 6.73 -10.86 24.28
N SER A 36 7.85 -10.34 23.77
CA SER A 36 8.32 -8.96 24.02
C SER A 36 7.29 -7.88 23.66
N MET A 37 6.42 -8.16 22.70
CA MET A 37 5.37 -7.24 22.25
C MET A 37 4.23 -7.05 23.28
N LEU A 38 4.24 -7.79 24.40
CA LEU A 38 3.39 -7.53 25.57
C LEU A 38 3.86 -6.37 26.45
N ALA A 39 5.07 -5.85 26.24
CA ALA A 39 5.61 -4.75 27.03
C ALA A 39 4.67 -3.53 27.03
N MET A 40 4.60 -2.85 28.18
CA MET A 40 3.66 -1.75 28.45
C MET A 40 4.33 -0.36 28.37
N ASP A 41 5.44 -0.24 27.67
CA ASP A 41 6.09 1.06 27.41
C ASP A 41 5.28 1.96 26.45
N PHE A 42 4.28 1.40 25.77
CA PHE A 42 3.29 2.11 24.93
C PHE A 42 1.98 2.44 25.68
N ALA A 43 2.04 2.55 27.00
CA ALA A 43 0.87 2.73 27.88
C ALA A 43 -0.13 3.79 27.33
N PRO A 44 -1.44 3.53 27.42
CA PRO A 44 -2.10 2.48 28.22
C PRO A 44 -2.20 1.10 27.54
N LYS A 45 -1.67 0.93 26.33
CA LYS A 45 -1.72 -0.34 25.58
C LYS A 45 -0.34 -1.00 25.54
N ASN A 46 -0.29 -2.31 25.27
CA ASN A 46 0.97 -2.98 24.95
C ASN A 46 1.43 -2.63 23.52
N ARG A 47 2.70 -2.92 23.22
CA ARG A 47 3.33 -2.65 21.92
C ARG A 47 2.51 -3.21 20.75
N LEU A 48 2.07 -4.48 20.82
CA LEU A 48 1.27 -5.10 19.74
C LEU A 48 -0.05 -4.36 19.52
N SER A 49 -0.79 -4.06 20.60
CA SER A 49 -2.08 -3.39 20.50
C SER A 49 -1.96 -1.97 19.95
N ALA A 50 -0.87 -1.27 20.28
CA ALA A 50 -0.57 0.02 19.68
C ALA A 50 -0.23 -0.12 18.19
N ALA A 51 0.63 -1.07 17.82
CA ALA A 51 0.97 -1.36 16.43
C ALA A 51 -0.25 -1.72 15.58
N VAL A 52 -1.13 -2.58 16.10
CA VAL A 52 -2.41 -2.94 15.48
C VAL A 52 -3.28 -1.70 15.27
N SER A 53 -3.41 -0.84 16.29
CA SER A 53 -4.20 0.40 16.17
C SER A 53 -3.70 1.30 15.05
N VAL A 54 -2.38 1.54 15.00
CA VAL A 54 -1.77 2.39 13.97
C VAL A 54 -1.86 1.74 12.59
N ALA A 55 -1.64 0.42 12.50
CA ALA A 55 -1.77 -0.34 11.26
C ALA A 55 -3.19 -0.24 10.68
N LYS A 56 -4.22 -0.37 11.53
CA LYS A 56 -5.62 -0.20 11.10
C LYS A 56 -5.89 1.19 10.53
N ASP A 57 -5.37 2.23 11.18
CA ASP A 57 -5.55 3.60 10.71
C ASP A 57 -4.77 3.87 9.43
N PHE A 58 -3.63 3.20 9.22
CA PHE A 58 -2.90 3.23 7.94
C PHE A 58 -3.71 2.57 6.81
N VAL A 59 -4.26 1.37 7.03
CA VAL A 59 -5.10 0.67 6.03
C VAL A 59 -6.30 1.53 5.63
N LYS A 60 -7.04 2.08 6.60
CA LYS A 60 -8.24 2.90 6.36
C LYS A 60 -7.97 4.14 5.50
N ARG A 61 -6.76 4.71 5.57
CA ARG A 61 -6.38 5.92 4.82
C ARG A 61 -5.94 5.64 3.38
N ARG A 62 -5.86 4.37 2.97
CA ARG A 62 -5.32 3.95 1.67
C ARG A 62 -6.31 3.03 0.93
N PRO A 63 -7.50 3.55 0.54
CA PRO A 63 -8.59 2.76 -0.03
C PRO A 63 -8.28 2.09 -1.39
N ASN A 64 -7.21 2.51 -2.07
CA ASN A 64 -6.85 2.01 -3.41
C ASN A 64 -5.67 1.03 -3.42
N ASP A 65 -5.11 0.71 -2.25
CA ASP A 65 -3.92 -0.13 -2.12
C ASP A 65 -4.31 -1.56 -1.73
N ARG A 66 -3.47 -2.53 -2.10
CA ARG A 66 -3.63 -3.91 -1.62
C ARG A 66 -2.81 -4.12 -0.37
N PHE A 67 -3.39 -4.85 0.58
CA PHE A 67 -2.75 -5.18 1.84
C PHE A 67 -2.59 -6.68 2.00
N GLY A 68 -1.44 -7.08 2.54
CA GLY A 68 -1.22 -8.41 3.11
C GLY A 68 -0.75 -8.28 4.56
N LEU A 69 -0.97 -9.33 5.34
CA LEU A 69 -0.56 -9.42 6.73
C LEU A 69 0.25 -10.69 6.97
N VAL A 70 1.45 -10.51 7.49
CA VAL A 70 2.30 -11.58 8.02
C VAL A 70 2.48 -11.32 9.51
N ALA A 71 2.20 -12.32 10.32
CA ALA A 71 2.52 -12.31 11.73
C ALA A 71 3.69 -13.27 11.97
N PHE A 72 4.66 -12.88 12.77
CA PHE A 72 5.83 -13.72 13.04
C PHE A 72 6.28 -13.65 14.50
N SER A 73 6.85 -14.76 14.97
CA SER A 73 7.58 -14.91 16.23
C SER A 73 8.71 -15.90 15.96
N GLU A 74 8.69 -17.11 16.52
CA GLU A 74 9.61 -18.21 16.18
C GLU A 74 9.46 -18.68 14.73
N TYR A 75 8.23 -18.59 14.21
CA TYR A 75 7.87 -18.90 12.83
C TYR A 75 7.01 -17.78 12.24
N ALA A 76 6.87 -17.76 10.91
CA ALA A 76 6.14 -16.72 10.19
C ALA A 76 4.91 -17.29 9.45
N LEU A 77 3.73 -16.73 9.73
CA LEU A 77 2.47 -17.11 9.10
C LEU A 77 1.85 -15.94 8.32
N THR A 78 1.31 -16.25 7.15
CA THR A 78 0.48 -15.30 6.40
C THR A 78 -0.92 -15.33 7.00
N GLN A 79 -1.32 -14.22 7.63
CA GLN A 79 -2.66 -14.06 8.19
C GLN A 79 -3.66 -13.58 7.13
N VAL A 80 -3.20 -12.73 6.21
CA VAL A 80 -4.00 -12.23 5.09
C VAL A 80 -3.15 -12.25 3.84
N PRO A 81 -3.53 -12.99 2.79
CA PRO A 81 -2.88 -12.88 1.49
C PRO A 81 -3.16 -11.50 0.89
N LEU A 82 -2.31 -11.06 -0.04
CA LEU A 82 -2.43 -9.74 -0.65
C LEU A 82 -3.81 -9.55 -1.31
N THR A 83 -4.59 -8.57 -0.82
CA THR A 83 -6.00 -8.36 -1.22
C THR A 83 -6.41 -6.89 -1.17
N PHE A 84 -7.47 -6.55 -1.91
CA PHE A 84 -8.19 -5.27 -1.77
C PHE A 84 -9.26 -5.31 -0.67
N ASP A 85 -9.52 -6.47 -0.08
CA ASP A 85 -10.48 -6.59 1.01
C ASP A 85 -9.91 -6.02 2.31
N HIS A 86 -10.14 -4.72 2.51
CA HIS A 86 -9.68 -4.01 3.70
C HIS A 86 -10.43 -4.44 4.96
N LEU A 87 -11.67 -4.92 4.84
CA LEU A 87 -12.40 -5.45 5.98
C LEU A 87 -11.76 -6.75 6.49
N ALA A 88 -11.38 -7.65 5.58
CA ALA A 88 -10.61 -8.84 5.94
C ALA A 88 -9.28 -8.49 6.62
N MET A 89 -8.57 -7.47 6.11
CA MET A 89 -7.34 -6.97 6.73
C MET A 89 -7.57 -6.44 8.14
N LEU A 90 -8.57 -5.55 8.33
CA LEU A 90 -8.90 -4.97 9.63
C LEU A 90 -9.33 -6.02 10.65
N ASN A 91 -10.15 -6.98 10.23
CA ASN A 91 -10.59 -8.09 11.07
C ASN A 91 -9.45 -9.03 11.46
N SER A 92 -8.47 -9.22 10.58
CA SER A 92 -7.30 -10.06 10.87
C SER A 92 -6.33 -9.36 11.82
N LEU A 93 -6.13 -8.05 11.65
CA LEU A 93 -5.38 -7.23 12.60
C LEU A 93 -5.98 -7.28 14.01
N ASP A 94 -7.31 -7.24 14.14
CA ASP A 94 -8.00 -7.36 15.44
C ASP A 94 -7.86 -8.74 16.10
N LYS A 95 -7.54 -9.77 15.32
CA LYS A 95 -7.33 -11.13 15.82
C LYS A 95 -5.88 -11.41 16.22
N LEU A 96 -4.94 -10.52 15.89
CA LEU A 96 -3.56 -10.69 16.32
C LEU A 96 -3.48 -10.68 17.84
N LYS A 97 -2.81 -11.69 18.38
CA LYS A 97 -2.49 -11.83 19.79
C LYS A 97 -1.01 -12.13 19.91
N VAL A 98 -0.42 -11.68 21.01
CA VAL A 98 0.94 -12.07 21.33
C VAL A 98 0.97 -13.57 21.58
N ASN A 99 1.97 -14.24 21.03
CA ASN A 99 2.28 -15.61 21.36
C ASN A 99 3.10 -15.61 22.66
N GLU A 100 2.41 -15.75 23.79
CA GLU A 100 3.02 -15.68 25.13
C GLU A 100 4.03 -16.82 25.38
N GLU A 101 3.87 -17.94 24.67
CA GLU A 101 4.75 -19.10 24.76
C GLU A 101 6.02 -18.93 23.92
N ALA A 102 5.98 -18.09 22.88
CA ALA A 102 7.13 -17.84 22.01
C ALA A 102 8.06 -16.78 22.60
N SER A 103 9.25 -17.22 22.98
CA SER A 103 10.32 -16.35 23.50
C SER A 103 11.33 -15.94 22.42
N ALA A 104 11.12 -16.38 21.18
CA ALA A 104 12.04 -16.14 20.08
C ALA A 104 11.40 -15.35 18.93
N THR A 105 12.27 -14.66 18.20
CA THR A 105 11.91 -13.76 17.10
C THR A 105 12.73 -14.10 15.87
N ALA A 106 12.05 -14.52 14.81
CA ALA A 106 12.61 -14.88 13.51
C ALA A 106 12.33 -13.78 12.48
N ILE A 107 13.05 -12.67 12.57
CA ILE A 107 12.84 -11.50 11.69
C ILE A 107 13.04 -11.90 10.22
N GLY A 108 14.09 -12.66 9.92
CA GLY A 108 14.38 -13.09 8.55
C GLY A 108 13.30 -14.00 7.97
N MET A 109 12.69 -14.87 8.79
CA MET A 109 11.54 -15.69 8.36
C MET A 109 10.30 -14.84 8.09
N GLY A 110 10.00 -13.88 8.98
CA GLY A 110 8.92 -12.92 8.80
C GLY A 110 9.06 -12.10 7.51
N LEU A 111 10.26 -11.56 7.30
CA LEU A 111 10.59 -10.78 6.11
C LEU A 111 10.55 -11.63 4.85
N ALA A 112 11.15 -12.82 4.84
CA ALA A 112 11.13 -13.73 3.70
C ALA A 112 9.69 -14.14 3.32
N LYS A 113 8.84 -14.39 4.32
CA LYS A 113 7.42 -14.69 4.10
C LYS A 113 6.69 -13.50 3.47
N ALA A 114 6.96 -12.28 3.93
CA ALA A 114 6.41 -11.05 3.36
C ALA A 114 6.88 -10.83 1.91
N VAL A 115 8.17 -11.03 1.63
CA VAL A 115 8.75 -11.01 0.28
C VAL A 115 8.04 -12.03 -0.61
N ALA A 116 7.82 -13.26 -0.13
CA ALA A 116 7.13 -14.29 -0.88
C ALA A 116 5.65 -13.96 -1.18
N ARG A 117 5.00 -13.06 -0.43
CA ARG A 117 3.65 -12.55 -0.75
C ARG A 117 3.66 -11.49 -1.85
N LEU A 118 4.75 -10.74 -1.99
CA LEU A 118 4.90 -9.70 -3.01
C LEU A 118 5.65 -10.17 -4.27
N LYS A 119 6.28 -11.35 -4.25
CA LYS A 119 7.07 -11.88 -5.37
C LYS A 119 6.32 -11.86 -6.72
N ASN A 120 5.04 -12.26 -6.71
CA ASN A 120 4.22 -12.34 -7.92
C ASN A 120 3.34 -11.10 -8.15
N SER A 121 3.55 -10.03 -7.36
CA SER A 121 2.84 -8.78 -7.57
C SER A 121 3.29 -8.09 -8.86
N THR A 122 2.31 -7.63 -9.63
CA THR A 122 2.50 -6.79 -10.82
C THR A 122 2.44 -5.29 -10.52
N ALA A 123 2.29 -4.90 -9.25
CA ALA A 123 2.23 -3.49 -8.86
C ALA A 123 3.59 -2.80 -9.06
N LYS A 124 3.55 -1.52 -9.41
CA LYS A 124 4.75 -0.72 -9.65
C LYS A 124 5.55 -0.41 -8.38
N SER A 125 4.88 -0.22 -7.24
CA SER A 125 5.54 -0.20 -5.92
C SER A 125 5.06 -1.36 -5.08
N LYS A 126 6.03 -1.99 -4.43
CA LYS A 126 5.87 -3.12 -3.52
C LYS A 126 6.62 -2.76 -2.26
N VAL A 127 5.90 -2.76 -1.15
CA VAL A 127 6.40 -2.26 0.13
C VAL A 127 6.15 -3.29 1.22
N ILE A 128 7.15 -3.51 2.06
CA ILE A 128 7.01 -4.25 3.31
C ILE A 128 7.18 -3.25 4.44
N ILE A 129 6.22 -3.22 5.36
CA ILE A 129 6.34 -2.51 6.63
C ILE A 129 6.64 -3.58 7.68
N LEU A 130 7.87 -3.59 8.19
CA LEU A 130 8.33 -4.56 9.18
C LEU A 130 8.28 -3.90 10.55
N ILE A 131 7.43 -4.39 11.44
CA ILE A 131 7.27 -3.87 12.80
C ILE A 131 7.76 -4.95 13.77
N THR A 132 8.82 -4.65 14.52
CA THR A 132 9.42 -5.58 15.49
C THR A 132 10.06 -4.81 16.64
N ASP A 133 10.15 -5.45 17.80
CA ASP A 133 10.75 -4.86 19.00
C ASP A 133 12.04 -5.56 19.44
N GLY A 134 12.49 -6.58 18.69
CA GLY A 134 13.49 -7.52 19.16
C GLY A 134 14.68 -7.71 18.24
N VAL A 135 15.59 -8.57 18.71
CA VAL A 135 16.74 -9.09 17.97
C VAL A 135 16.33 -10.39 17.30
N SER A 136 16.75 -10.60 16.05
CA SER A 136 16.56 -11.92 15.42
C SER A 136 17.45 -12.93 16.13
N ASN A 137 16.85 -13.78 16.96
CA ASN A 137 17.56 -14.75 17.79
C ASN A 137 17.33 -16.20 17.34
N THR A 138 16.43 -16.42 16.36
CA THR A 138 16.16 -17.72 15.77
C THR A 138 15.81 -17.58 14.27
N GLY A 139 15.61 -18.72 13.62
CA GLY A 139 15.18 -18.82 12.23
C GLY A 139 16.29 -19.30 11.28
N GLU A 140 15.88 -20.02 10.25
CA GLU A 140 16.79 -20.57 9.23
C GLU A 140 17.29 -19.51 8.24
N ILE A 141 16.56 -18.40 8.13
CA ILE A 141 16.87 -17.31 7.21
C ILE A 141 17.34 -16.11 8.03
N ASP A 142 18.56 -15.66 7.74
CA ASP A 142 19.12 -14.43 8.30
C ASP A 142 18.36 -13.18 7.79
N PRO A 143 18.11 -12.16 8.64
CA PRO A 143 17.39 -10.95 8.24
C PRO A 143 18.00 -10.20 7.05
N LEU A 144 19.33 -10.14 6.94
CA LEU A 144 20.00 -9.46 5.83
C LEU A 144 19.88 -10.26 4.54
N THR A 145 19.88 -11.59 4.64
CA THR A 145 19.61 -12.46 3.49
C THR A 145 18.19 -12.25 2.96
N ALA A 146 17.18 -12.17 3.84
CA ALA A 146 15.81 -11.85 3.44
C ALA A 146 15.68 -10.43 2.85
N ALA A 147 16.44 -9.45 3.37
CA ALA A 147 16.52 -8.11 2.80
C ALA A 147 17.15 -8.09 1.40
N GLY A 148 18.16 -8.93 1.16
CA GLY A 148 18.74 -9.16 -0.17
C GLY A 148 17.69 -9.67 -1.16
N MET A 149 16.89 -10.66 -0.76
CA MET A 149 15.77 -11.16 -1.60
C MET A 149 14.74 -10.06 -1.90
N ALA A 150 14.43 -9.20 -0.92
CA ALA A 150 13.53 -8.06 -1.13
C ALA A 150 14.09 -7.09 -2.17
N LYS A 151 15.39 -6.75 -2.06
CA LYS A 151 16.10 -5.87 -2.99
C LYS A 151 16.09 -6.41 -4.42
N GLU A 152 16.40 -7.69 -4.61
CA GLU A 152 16.39 -8.34 -5.94
C GLU A 152 15.03 -8.26 -6.62
N LEU A 153 13.95 -8.33 -5.84
CA LEU A 153 12.58 -8.24 -6.34
C LEU A 153 12.05 -6.80 -6.45
N GLY A 154 12.89 -5.79 -6.17
CA GLY A 154 12.50 -4.37 -6.17
C GLY A 154 11.46 -4.05 -5.10
N ILE A 155 11.49 -4.76 -3.98
CA ILE A 155 10.59 -4.55 -2.83
C ILE A 155 11.32 -3.68 -1.81
N LYS A 156 10.69 -2.56 -1.44
CA LYS A 156 11.20 -1.69 -0.38
C LYS A 156 10.77 -2.22 0.98
N VAL A 157 11.68 -2.21 1.95
CA VAL A 157 11.36 -2.60 3.32
C VAL A 157 11.51 -1.37 4.22
N TYR A 158 10.48 -1.05 5.00
CA TYR A 158 10.50 -0.02 6.04
C TYR A 158 10.51 -0.73 7.40
N PRO A 159 11.69 -0.92 8.02
CA PRO A 159 11.81 -1.48 9.35
C PRO A 159 11.47 -0.42 10.39
N ILE A 160 10.61 -0.79 11.33
CA ILE A 160 10.17 0.02 12.44
C ILE A 160 10.46 -0.76 13.72
N GLY A 161 11.48 -0.29 14.45
CA GLY A 161 11.75 -0.72 15.81
C GLY A 161 10.69 -0.14 16.74
N VAL A 162 10.02 -0.98 17.52
CA VAL A 162 9.01 -0.55 18.50
C VAL A 162 9.54 -0.80 19.89
N GLY A 163 9.52 0.21 20.74
CA GLY A 163 9.91 0.10 22.14
C GLY A 163 11.10 0.95 22.53
N SER A 164 11.26 1.11 23.83
CA SER A 164 12.41 1.78 24.42
C SER A 164 13.50 0.77 24.78
N LYS A 165 14.77 1.11 24.54
CA LYS A 165 15.89 0.32 25.05
C LYS A 165 15.94 0.41 26.58
N GLY A 166 16.06 -0.73 27.25
CA GLY A 166 16.27 -0.78 28.70
C GLY A 166 15.19 -1.53 29.46
N LEU A 167 15.06 -1.18 30.74
CA LEU A 167 14.08 -1.77 31.64
C LEU A 167 12.68 -1.22 31.34
N VAL A 168 11.79 -2.12 30.92
CA VAL A 168 10.39 -1.78 30.63
C VAL A 168 9.43 -2.61 31.50
N PRO A 169 8.25 -2.06 31.87
CA PRO A 169 7.25 -2.82 32.59
C PRO A 169 6.69 -3.95 31.71
N PHE A 170 6.92 -5.19 32.13
CA PHE A 170 6.49 -6.38 31.41
C PHE A 170 5.45 -7.16 32.24
N PRO A 171 4.30 -7.53 31.66
CA PRO A 171 3.28 -8.30 32.36
C PRO A 171 3.76 -9.72 32.61
N TYR A 172 3.66 -10.16 33.85
CA TYR A 172 3.94 -11.52 34.31
C TYR A 172 2.67 -12.10 34.93
N SER A 173 2.31 -13.32 34.50
CA SER A 173 1.13 -14.02 35.02
C SER A 173 1.48 -14.69 36.35
N ASP A 174 1.03 -14.11 37.47
CA ASP A 174 1.18 -14.70 38.80
C ASP A 174 -0.03 -15.63 39.08
N PRO A 175 0.19 -16.94 39.34
CA PRO A 175 -0.89 -17.89 39.58
C PRO A 175 -1.79 -17.58 40.78
N ILE A 176 -1.31 -16.74 41.72
CA ILE A 176 -1.99 -16.44 42.98
C ILE A 176 -2.54 -15.01 42.97
N PHE A 177 -1.79 -14.06 42.42
CA PHE A 177 -2.11 -12.62 42.50
C PHE A 177 -2.54 -11.98 41.17
N GLY A 178 -2.64 -12.75 40.08
CA GLY A 178 -3.02 -12.23 38.76
C GLY A 178 -1.87 -11.53 38.03
N THR A 179 -2.16 -10.62 37.09
CA THR A 179 -1.10 -9.96 36.30
C THR A 179 -0.29 -8.98 37.15
N ARG A 180 1.01 -9.23 37.30
CA ARG A 180 1.98 -8.32 37.92
C ARG A 180 2.89 -7.73 36.86
N TYR A 181 3.42 -6.53 37.09
CA TYR A 181 4.40 -5.92 36.20
C TYR A 181 5.79 -5.99 36.83
N ILE A 182 6.73 -6.60 36.13
CA ILE A 182 8.15 -6.64 36.51
C ILE A 182 8.95 -5.87 35.47
N ASN A 183 10.01 -5.20 35.92
CA ASN A 183 10.89 -4.50 35.00
C ASN A 183 11.82 -5.51 34.33
N THR A 184 11.61 -5.72 33.03
CA THR A 184 12.41 -6.65 32.20
C THR A 184 13.25 -5.83 31.23
N TYR A 185 14.51 -6.21 31.06
CA TYR A 185 15.37 -5.58 30.06
C TYR A 185 15.03 -6.16 28.68
N ILE A 186 14.60 -5.30 27.76
CA ILE A 186 14.34 -5.68 26.36
C ILE A 186 15.36 -4.96 25.49
N ASP A 187 16.04 -5.74 24.65
CA ASP A 187 17.01 -5.23 23.69
C ASP A 187 16.36 -5.03 22.31
N LEU A 188 16.86 -4.04 21.58
CA LEU A 188 16.39 -3.69 20.24
C LEU A 188 17.59 -3.50 19.32
N ASP A 189 17.70 -4.37 18.31
CA ASP A 189 18.77 -4.34 17.33
C ASP A 189 18.46 -3.39 16.17
N MET A 190 18.61 -2.10 16.44
CA MET A 190 18.51 -1.07 15.41
C MET A 190 19.63 -1.18 14.35
N GLU A 191 20.75 -1.85 14.64
CA GLU A 191 21.84 -2.00 13.66
C GLU A 191 21.39 -2.90 12.51
N THR A 192 20.83 -4.07 12.82
CA THR A 192 20.27 -4.98 11.82
C THR A 192 19.11 -4.32 11.07
N LEU A 193 18.19 -3.64 11.76
CA LEU A 193 17.09 -2.95 11.11
C LEU A 193 17.58 -1.86 10.15
N ASN A 194 18.60 -1.07 10.52
CA ASN A 194 19.18 -0.07 9.62
C ASN A 194 19.80 -0.72 8.39
N LYS A 195 20.54 -1.81 8.54
CA LYS A 195 21.11 -2.56 7.41
C LYS A 195 20.04 -3.08 6.45
N ILE A 196 18.89 -3.52 6.94
CA ILE A 196 17.73 -3.92 6.10
C ILE A 196 17.19 -2.72 5.30
N ALA A 197 17.03 -1.57 5.94
CA ALA A 197 16.55 -0.34 5.30
C ALA A 197 17.52 0.15 4.20
N GLU A 198 18.83 0.16 4.52
CA GLU A 198 19.89 0.53 3.57
C GLU A 198 19.94 -0.42 2.38
N THR A 199 19.87 -1.73 2.63
CA THR A 199 19.89 -2.77 1.59
C THR A 199 18.74 -2.60 0.59
N THR A 200 17.56 -2.25 1.09
CA THR A 200 16.33 -2.13 0.28
C THR A 200 16.05 -0.71 -0.21
N GLY A 201 16.94 0.25 0.08
CA GLY A 201 16.90 1.61 -0.46
C GLY A 201 15.88 2.54 0.20
N THR A 202 15.43 2.23 1.42
CA THR A 202 14.51 3.10 2.19
C THR A 202 15.25 4.06 3.14
N GLY A 203 16.57 3.96 3.23
CA GLY A 203 17.41 4.82 4.03
C GLY A 203 17.69 4.21 5.39
N LYS A 204 17.04 4.72 6.45
CA LYS A 204 17.25 4.26 7.83
C LYS A 204 15.99 3.64 8.40
N ALA A 205 16.16 2.72 9.35
CA ALA A 205 15.07 2.20 10.13
C ALA A 205 14.52 3.28 11.07
N ALA A 206 13.21 3.23 11.31
CA ALA A 206 12.54 4.14 12.23
C ALA A 206 12.47 3.52 13.62
N LEU A 207 12.48 4.35 14.67
CA LEU A 207 12.32 3.94 16.06
C LEU A 207 11.09 4.63 16.64
N ALA A 208 10.12 3.84 17.10
CA ALA A 208 8.95 4.33 17.81
C ALA A 208 9.05 3.95 19.30
N THR A 209 9.06 4.94 20.18
CA THR A 209 9.05 4.71 21.64
C THR A 209 7.65 4.79 22.25
N ASP A 210 6.68 5.33 21.51
CA ASP A 210 5.28 5.44 21.90
C ASP A 210 4.32 5.30 20.71
N ALA A 211 3.02 5.19 20.99
CA ALA A 211 2.00 4.98 19.96
C ALA A 211 1.90 6.17 19.00
N LYS A 212 2.19 7.38 19.49
CA LYS A 212 2.15 8.60 18.67
C LYS A 212 3.31 8.64 17.68
N GLY A 213 4.54 8.37 18.12
CA GLY A 213 5.72 8.28 17.26
C GLY A 213 5.55 7.21 16.20
N LEU A 214 4.97 6.05 16.56
CA LEU A 214 4.64 5.01 15.58
C LEU A 214 3.65 5.52 14.52
N ALA A 215 2.61 6.26 14.93
CA ALA A 215 1.66 6.86 14.00
C ALA A 215 2.32 7.90 13.08
N ASP A 216 3.21 8.73 13.62
CA ASP A 216 3.93 9.76 12.87
C ASP A 216 4.87 9.14 11.82
N ILE A 217 5.59 8.07 12.17
CA ILE A 217 6.43 7.29 11.24
C ILE A 217 5.56 6.70 10.12
N MET A 218 4.42 6.09 10.46
CA MET A 218 3.51 5.52 9.47
C MET A 218 2.89 6.59 8.57
N ASN A 219 2.71 7.82 9.06
CA ASN A 219 2.30 8.97 8.26
C ASN A 219 3.39 9.45 7.31
N GLU A 220 4.66 9.41 7.73
CA GLU A 220 5.79 9.73 6.87
C GLU A 220 5.91 8.72 5.72
N ILE A 221 5.84 7.42 6.03
CA ILE A 221 5.81 6.35 5.01
C ILE A 221 4.63 6.55 4.04
N ASP A 222 3.45 6.93 4.56
CA ASP A 222 2.27 7.21 3.74
C ASP A 222 2.56 8.30 2.68
N ARG A 223 3.23 9.38 3.10
CA ARG A 223 3.59 10.51 2.22
C ARG A 223 4.66 10.12 1.21
N LEU A 224 5.71 9.42 1.63
CA LEU A 224 6.81 8.98 0.76
C LEU A 224 6.33 8.06 -0.36
N GLU A 225 5.40 7.16 -0.08
CA GLU A 225 4.88 6.28 -1.11
C GLU A 225 3.84 6.99 -2.00
N LYS A 226 3.05 7.94 -1.50
CA LYS A 226 2.10 8.71 -2.33
C LYS A 226 2.77 9.64 -3.34
N THR A 227 3.89 10.27 -2.99
CA THR A 227 4.62 11.18 -3.90
C THR A 227 5.13 10.46 -5.15
N LEU A 228 5.48 9.17 -5.03
CA LEU A 228 5.94 8.35 -6.16
C LEU A 228 4.85 8.05 -7.21
N PHE A 229 3.57 8.21 -6.85
CA PHE A 229 2.44 7.85 -7.72
C PHE A 229 1.63 9.04 -8.26
N THR A 230 2.03 10.27 -7.96
CA THR A 230 1.25 11.48 -8.31
C THR A 230 1.45 11.94 -9.77
N THR A 231 2.12 11.16 -10.63
CA THR A 231 2.51 11.66 -11.96
C THR A 231 1.58 11.18 -13.09
N GLN A 232 0.99 12.17 -13.77
CA GLN A 232 0.26 12.17 -15.06
C GLN A 232 -1.24 11.79 -15.02
N PHE A 233 -2.11 12.79 -14.92
CA PHE A 233 -3.47 12.69 -15.47
C PHE A 233 -3.36 12.73 -17.00
N ARG A 234 -3.60 11.60 -17.67
CA ARG A 234 -3.72 11.56 -19.13
C ARG A 234 -5.16 11.90 -19.52
N TYR A 235 -5.39 13.11 -19.99
CA TYR A 235 -6.67 13.49 -20.60
C TYR A 235 -6.77 12.82 -21.97
N ASN A 236 -7.62 11.79 -22.09
CA ASN A 236 -8.00 11.27 -23.41
C ASN A 236 -9.15 12.14 -23.93
N TYR A 237 -8.83 13.09 -24.80
CA TYR A 237 -9.82 13.80 -25.60
C TYR A 237 -10.24 12.88 -26.75
N SER A 238 -11.53 12.56 -26.88
CA SER A 238 -12.05 11.92 -28.09
C SER A 238 -12.55 13.00 -29.04
N GLU A 239 -12.06 13.01 -30.28
CA GLU A 239 -12.58 13.91 -31.30
C GLU A 239 -13.91 13.38 -31.84
N GLN A 240 -14.97 14.18 -31.76
CA GLN A 240 -16.31 13.78 -32.20
C GLN A 240 -16.69 14.44 -33.53
N PHE A 241 -15.72 14.77 -34.38
CA PHE A 241 -16.00 15.44 -35.67
C PHE A 241 -16.72 14.52 -36.68
N MET A 242 -16.55 13.19 -36.55
CA MET A 242 -17.05 12.20 -37.52
C MET A 242 -18.58 12.23 -37.73
N PRO A 243 -19.45 12.27 -36.69
CA PRO A 243 -20.90 12.40 -36.90
C PRO A 243 -21.31 13.72 -37.57
N PHE A 244 -20.64 14.84 -37.25
CA PHE A 244 -20.92 16.13 -37.91
C PHE A 244 -20.46 16.15 -39.37
N LEU A 245 -19.35 15.45 -39.67
CA LEU A 245 -18.85 15.29 -41.03
C LEU A 245 -19.83 14.48 -41.89
N TRP A 246 -20.37 13.38 -41.37
CA TRP A 246 -21.39 12.60 -42.07
C TRP A 246 -22.67 13.40 -42.33
N LEU A 247 -23.12 14.22 -41.37
CA LEU A 247 -24.26 15.12 -41.58
C LEU A 247 -23.98 16.13 -42.70
N ALA A 248 -22.81 16.77 -42.68
CA ALA A 248 -22.41 17.74 -43.70
C ALA A 248 -22.35 17.09 -45.09
N PHE A 249 -21.82 15.87 -45.19
CA PHE A 249 -21.77 15.11 -46.43
C PHE A 249 -23.18 14.77 -46.96
N ALA A 250 -24.08 14.30 -46.09
CA ALA A 250 -25.45 13.98 -46.47
C ALA A 250 -26.21 15.18 -47.04
N PHE A 251 -26.08 16.37 -46.41
CA PHE A 251 -26.69 17.59 -46.92
C PHE A 251 -26.11 18.05 -48.26
N LEU A 252 -24.81 17.85 -48.50
CA LEU A 252 -24.16 18.20 -49.77
C LEU A 252 -24.63 17.29 -50.91
N VAL A 253 -24.74 15.99 -50.65
CA VAL A 253 -25.31 15.02 -51.61
C VAL A 253 -26.77 15.35 -51.90
N LEU A 254 -27.55 15.69 -50.88
CA LEU A 254 -28.94 16.09 -51.04
C LEU A 254 -29.08 17.36 -51.89
N GLU A 255 -28.23 18.38 -51.68
CA GLU A 255 -28.19 19.60 -52.50
C GLU A 255 -27.86 19.29 -53.96
N LEU A 256 -26.90 18.40 -54.21
CA LEU A 256 -26.52 18.00 -55.57
C LEU A 256 -27.67 17.27 -56.27
N LEU A 257 -28.36 16.37 -55.57
CA LEU A 257 -29.53 15.68 -56.10
C LEU A 257 -30.69 16.64 -56.38
N LEU A 258 -30.97 17.59 -55.49
CA LEU A 258 -31.95 18.67 -55.72
C LEU A 258 -31.59 19.50 -56.97
N LYS A 259 -30.32 19.87 -57.14
CA LYS A 259 -29.83 20.59 -58.33
C LYS A 259 -30.00 19.78 -59.62
N ILE A 260 -29.75 18.48 -59.57
CA ILE A 260 -29.84 17.59 -60.74
C ILE A 260 -31.29 17.24 -61.08
N PHE A 261 -32.18 17.08 -60.10
CA PHE A 261 -33.55 16.59 -60.32
C PHE A 261 -34.63 17.67 -60.32
N ILE A 262 -34.45 18.75 -59.57
CA ILE A 262 -35.48 19.79 -59.37
C ILE A 262 -35.16 21.09 -60.12
N LEU A 263 -33.88 21.45 -60.26
CA LEU A 263 -33.47 22.63 -61.03
C LEU A 263 -33.46 22.52 -62.58
N PRO A 264 -33.53 21.34 -63.24
CA PRO A 264 -33.74 21.32 -64.70
C PRO A 264 -35.17 21.70 -65.14
N VAL A 265 -36.08 21.94 -64.19
CA VAL A 265 -37.53 22.12 -64.45
C VAL A 265 -38.01 23.56 -64.26
N LEU A 266 -37.11 24.51 -63.97
CA LEU A 266 -37.45 25.92 -64.16
C LEU A 266 -37.04 26.32 -65.57
N PRO A 267 -38.00 26.48 -66.52
CA PRO A 267 -37.69 27.05 -67.81
C PRO A 267 -37.11 28.45 -67.56
N GLU A 268 -36.00 28.77 -68.23
CA GLU A 268 -35.63 30.15 -68.48
C GLU A 268 -36.84 30.83 -69.14
N GLN A 269 -37.61 31.58 -68.36
CA GLN A 269 -38.49 32.61 -68.89
C GLN A 269 -37.77 33.94 -68.69
N LEU A 270 -37.61 34.63 -69.82
CA LEU A 270 -36.98 35.94 -70.06
C LEU A 270 -37.04 36.93 -68.90
#